data_AF-A0A0S6VTB9-F1
#
_entry.id   AF-A0A0S6VTB9-F1
#
_cell.length_a   1.000
_cell.length_b   1.000
_cell.length_c   1.000
_cell.angle_alpha   90.00
_cell.angle_beta   90.00
_cell.angle_gamma   90.00
#
_symmetry.space_group_name_H-M   'P 1'
#
loop_
_entity.id
_entity.type
_entity.pdbx_description
1 polymer ?
#
loop_
_entity_poly.entity_id
_entity_poly.type
_entity_poly.pdbx_seq_one_letter_code
_entity_poly.pdbx_strand_id
1 'polypeptide(L)'
;MSTKYSLKTPRHVSLQSVMFFTQPSLLLCVALVVFMYWRIPTRIDMTLAVDTPPSAFDRAALPGSLNDGRFPLDRIRRMIVMFPDFPKQRSVEMSNIREMHLMSEQPMRVEIQEVGGASNIRLQGIVSEFRTRAGGLWHEMLRTQFDRLMASRFGIWMILGGWLLLTGVGWIKIYQALH
;
A
#
# COMPACT_ATOMS: atom_id res chain seq x y z
N MET A 1 -46.28 59.73 12.22
CA MET A 1 -45.95 58.33 12.57
C MET A 1 -44.87 57.85 11.62
N SER A 2 -43.62 57.73 12.10
CA SER A 2 -42.47 57.31 11.28
C SER A 2 -42.16 55.85 11.59
N THR A 3 -42.41 54.95 10.64
CA THR A 3 -42.04 53.53 10.72
C THR A 3 -40.53 53.39 10.60
N LYS A 4 -39.86 53.11 11.72
CA LYS A 4 -38.44 52.69 11.73
C LYS A 4 -38.36 51.27 11.19
N TYR A 5 -37.88 51.13 9.95
CA TYR A 5 -37.42 49.85 9.43
C TYR A 5 -36.09 49.51 10.10
N SER A 6 -36.14 48.63 11.11
CA SER A 6 -34.96 47.99 11.68
C SER A 6 -34.44 46.97 10.67
N LEU A 7 -33.47 47.38 9.85
CA LEU A 7 -32.70 46.48 9.01
C LEU A 7 -31.93 45.52 9.92
N LYS A 8 -32.46 44.29 10.06
CA LYS A 8 -31.69 43.16 10.59
C LYS A 8 -30.47 42.99 9.69
N THR A 9 -29.31 43.41 10.19
CA THR A 9 -28.01 43.13 9.57
C THR A 9 -27.89 41.62 9.30
N PRO A 10 -27.40 41.20 8.11
CA PRO A 10 -27.17 39.79 7.85
C PRO A 10 -26.19 39.26 8.91
N ARG A 11 -26.59 38.20 9.61
CA ARG A 11 -25.70 37.47 10.53
C ARG A 11 -24.50 37.00 9.71
N HIS A 12 -23.36 37.68 9.86
CA HIS A 12 -22.13 37.30 9.20
C HIS A 12 -21.78 35.88 9.63
N VAL A 13 -21.76 34.95 8.69
CA VAL A 13 -21.12 33.64 8.89
C VAL A 13 -19.67 33.96 9.25
N SER A 14 -19.29 33.72 10.50
CA SER A 14 -17.96 34.09 10.96
C SER A 14 -16.94 33.21 10.23
N LEU A 15 -15.74 33.75 10.01
CA LEU A 15 -14.62 32.99 9.43
C LEU A 15 -14.38 31.66 10.19
N GLN A 16 -14.68 31.65 11.50
CA GLN A 16 -14.63 30.45 12.33
C GLN A 16 -15.64 29.37 11.89
N SER A 17 -16.88 29.74 11.53
CA SER A 17 -17.87 28.79 11.03
C SER A 17 -17.44 28.15 9.71
N VAL A 18 -16.80 28.91 8.81
CA VAL A 18 -16.21 28.36 7.58
C VAL A 18 -15.03 27.45 7.90
N MET A 19 -14.16 27.84 8.85
CA MET A 19 -13.06 26.98 9.30
C MET A 19 -13.55 25.64 9.87
N PHE A 20 -14.64 25.63 10.65
CA PHE A 20 -15.23 24.39 11.19
C PHE A 20 -15.69 23.40 10.10
N PHE A 21 -16.11 23.88 8.92
CA PHE A 21 -16.44 23.02 7.79
C PHE A 21 -15.23 22.43 7.08
N THR A 22 -14.13 23.17 7.02
CA THR A 22 -12.92 22.72 6.31
C THR A 22 -12.09 21.72 7.10
N GLN A 23 -12.19 21.72 8.44
CA GLN A 23 -11.39 20.87 9.33
C GLN A 23 -11.55 19.36 9.10
N PRO A 24 -12.77 18.79 9.00
CA PRO A 24 -12.95 17.35 8.77
C PRO A 24 -12.39 16.90 7.41
N SER A 25 -12.57 17.72 6.38
CA SER A 25 -12.07 17.44 5.04
C SER A 25 -10.54 17.52 4.98
N LEU A 26 -9.94 18.52 5.63
CA LEU A 26 -8.49 18.64 5.71
C LEU A 26 -7.87 17.47 6.49
N LEU A 27 -8.47 17.09 7.63
CA LEU A 27 -8.05 15.90 8.39
C LEU A 27 -8.17 14.63 7.56
N LEU A 28 -9.26 14.47 6.81
CA LEU A 28 -9.44 13.33 5.91
C LEU A 28 -8.36 13.32 4.82
N CYS A 29 -8.07 14.46 4.18
CA CYS A 29 -7.02 14.57 3.18
C CYS A 29 -5.64 14.20 3.77
N VAL A 30 -5.30 14.70 4.96
CA VAL A 30 -4.03 14.36 5.64
C VAL A 30 -3.97 12.86 5.94
N ALA A 31 -5.05 12.27 6.46
CA ALA A 31 -5.12 10.84 6.73
C ALA A 31 -4.94 10.00 5.46
N LEU A 32 -5.58 10.39 4.34
CA LEU A 32 -5.41 9.72 3.05
C LEU A 32 -3.97 9.81 2.55
N VAL A 33 -3.34 10.99 2.66
CA VAL A 33 -1.92 11.18 2.31
C VAL A 33 -1.03 10.26 3.16
N VAL A 34 -1.26 10.20 4.48
CA VAL A 34 -0.52 9.28 5.36
C VAL A 34 -0.71 7.83 4.89
N PHE A 35 -1.93 7.41 4.56
CA PHE A 35 -2.17 6.05 4.05
C PHE A 35 -1.56 5.76 2.68
N MET A 36 -1.38 6.76 1.83
CA MET A 36 -0.68 6.62 0.56
C MET A 36 0.83 6.40 0.75
N TYR A 37 1.44 7.01 1.77
CA TYR A 37 2.87 6.84 2.05
C TYR A 37 3.16 5.70 3.03
N TRP A 38 2.18 5.27 3.81
CA TRP A 38 2.35 4.18 4.78
C TRP A 38 2.34 2.82 4.08
N ARG A 39 3.51 2.20 3.98
CA ARG A 39 3.67 0.84 3.43
C ARG A 39 3.29 -0.20 4.47
N ILE A 40 2.63 -1.27 4.01
CA ILE A 40 2.31 -2.41 4.86
C ILE A 40 3.30 -3.53 4.57
N PRO A 41 3.88 -4.13 5.60
CA PRO A 41 4.49 -5.43 5.45
C PRO A 41 3.48 -6.40 4.86
N THR A 42 3.80 -6.94 3.69
CA THR A 42 2.87 -7.76 2.91
C THR A 42 3.45 -9.15 2.74
N ARG A 43 2.61 -10.18 2.88
CA ARG A 43 3.04 -11.53 2.55
C ARG A 43 3.20 -11.65 1.05
N ILE A 44 4.37 -12.11 0.61
CA ILE A 44 4.64 -12.42 -0.78
C ILE A 44 4.93 -13.90 -0.95
N ASP A 45 4.58 -14.41 -2.13
CA ASP A 45 4.95 -15.73 -2.61
C ASP A 45 5.57 -15.53 -4.00
N MET A 46 6.88 -15.70 -4.09
CA MET A 46 7.67 -15.42 -5.28
C MET A 46 8.29 -16.70 -5.80
N THR A 47 8.12 -16.96 -7.09
CA THR A 47 8.75 -18.10 -7.78
C THR A 47 9.73 -17.58 -8.81
N LEU A 48 10.99 -17.99 -8.68
CA LEU A 48 12.09 -17.67 -9.58
C LEU A 48 12.45 -18.91 -10.40
N ALA A 49 12.36 -18.80 -11.73
CA ALA A 49 12.86 -19.82 -12.65
C ALA A 49 14.30 -19.45 -13.07
N VAL A 50 15.25 -20.35 -12.78
CA VAL A 50 16.68 -20.13 -12.95
C VAL A 50 17.30 -21.22 -13.83
N ASP A 51 18.13 -20.82 -14.78
CA ASP A 51 18.78 -21.72 -15.77
C ASP A 51 19.89 -22.62 -15.21
N THR A 52 20.03 -22.65 -13.90
CA THR A 52 21.10 -23.38 -13.22
C THR A 52 20.48 -24.58 -12.50
N PRO A 53 21.06 -25.79 -12.64
CA PRO A 53 20.56 -26.96 -11.94
C PRO A 53 20.75 -26.78 -10.42
N PRO A 54 19.88 -27.38 -9.58
CA PRO A 54 19.91 -27.19 -8.13
C PRO A 54 21.22 -27.66 -7.48
N SER A 55 21.92 -28.58 -8.14
CA SER A 55 23.21 -29.14 -7.71
C SER A 55 24.37 -28.13 -7.79
N ALA A 56 24.24 -27.08 -8.62
CA ALA A 56 25.25 -26.03 -8.74
C ALA A 56 25.09 -24.93 -7.68
N PHE A 57 24.02 -24.97 -6.87
CA PHE A 57 23.87 -24.12 -5.71
C PHE A 57 24.32 -24.85 -4.45
N ASP A 58 25.11 -24.16 -3.62
CA ASP A 58 25.33 -24.60 -2.25
C ASP A 58 24.01 -24.50 -1.47
N ARG A 59 23.36 -25.64 -1.26
CA ARG A 59 22.06 -25.73 -0.59
C ARG A 59 22.08 -25.18 0.83
N ALA A 60 23.23 -25.14 1.49
CA ALA A 60 23.35 -24.61 2.84
C ALA A 60 23.48 -23.08 2.84
N ALA A 61 24.20 -22.51 1.87
CA ALA A 61 24.46 -21.07 1.78
C ALA A 61 23.37 -20.29 1.03
N LEU A 62 22.69 -20.92 0.07
CA LEU A 62 21.72 -20.25 -0.80
C LEU A 62 20.56 -19.59 -0.03
N PRO A 63 19.91 -20.25 0.95
CA PRO A 63 18.82 -19.61 1.70
C PRO A 63 19.27 -18.35 2.45
N GLY A 64 20.49 -18.35 2.99
CA GLY A 64 21.08 -17.17 3.65
C GLY A 64 21.32 -16.03 2.66
N SER A 65 21.94 -16.33 1.52
CA SER A 65 22.17 -15.34 0.45
C SER A 65 20.87 -14.71 -0.06
N LEU A 66 19.83 -15.52 -0.25
CA LEU A 66 18.53 -15.05 -0.72
C LEU A 66 17.80 -14.22 0.34
N ASN A 67 17.94 -14.57 1.63
CA ASN A 67 17.44 -13.76 2.73
C ASN A 67 18.16 -12.42 2.87
N ASP A 68 19.47 -12.40 2.59
CA ASP A 68 20.30 -11.18 2.61
C ASP A 68 20.11 -10.30 1.35
N GLY A 69 19.15 -10.64 0.48
CA GLY A 69 18.87 -9.87 -0.73
C GLY A 69 19.86 -10.10 -1.87
N ARG A 70 20.76 -11.08 -1.76
CA ARG A 70 21.78 -11.39 -2.76
C ARG A 70 21.27 -12.46 -3.72
N PHE A 71 20.65 -12.00 -4.79
CA PHE A 71 20.09 -12.83 -5.86
C PHE A 71 21.00 -12.82 -7.11
N PRO A 72 21.27 -13.97 -7.74
CA PRO A 72 21.94 -14.03 -9.04
C PRO A 72 20.94 -13.64 -10.14
N LEU A 73 20.70 -12.33 -10.30
CA LEU A 73 19.65 -11.78 -11.17
C LEU A 73 19.88 -12.10 -12.66
N ASP A 74 21.14 -12.22 -13.07
CA ASP A 74 21.59 -12.57 -14.42
C ASP A 74 21.11 -13.95 -14.88
N ARG A 75 20.76 -14.84 -13.95
CA ARG A 75 20.33 -16.22 -14.24
C ARG A 75 18.81 -16.40 -14.16
N ILE A 76 18.08 -15.39 -13.71
CA ILE A 76 16.63 -15.45 -13.54
C ILE A 76 15.98 -15.23 -14.92
N ARG A 77 15.42 -16.30 -15.50
CA ARG A 77 14.62 -16.18 -16.72
C ARG A 77 13.27 -15.53 -16.46
N ARG A 78 12.64 -15.93 -15.36
CA ARG A 78 11.26 -15.58 -15.03
C ARG A 78 11.11 -15.42 -13.53
N MET A 79 10.44 -14.34 -13.13
CA MET A 79 9.99 -14.11 -11.77
C MET A 79 8.48 -13.97 -11.78
N ILE A 80 7.81 -14.77 -10.96
CA ILE A 80 6.38 -14.69 -10.75
C ILE A 80 6.17 -14.27 -9.30
N VAL A 81 5.46 -13.17 -9.09
CA VAL A 81 5.15 -12.64 -7.77
C VAL A 81 3.64 -12.75 -7.54
N MET A 82 3.29 -13.36 -6.41
CA MET A 82 1.92 -13.47 -5.92
C MET A 82 1.81 -12.77 -4.57
N PHE A 83 0.64 -12.18 -4.33
CA PHE A 83 0.32 -11.50 -3.07
C PHE A 83 -0.85 -12.23 -2.40
N PRO A 84 -0.60 -13.26 -1.56
CA PRO A 84 -1.65 -14.05 -0.92
C PRO A 84 -2.68 -13.21 -0.14
N ASP A 85 -2.25 -12.09 0.44
CA ASP A 85 -3.14 -11.16 1.18
C ASP A 85 -4.16 -10.45 0.27
N PHE A 86 -3.94 -10.51 -1.05
CA PHE A 86 -4.79 -9.90 -2.08
C PHE A 86 -5.15 -10.94 -3.16
N PRO A 87 -5.96 -11.96 -2.84
CA PRO A 87 -6.20 -13.12 -3.72
C PRO A 87 -6.90 -12.79 -5.05
N LYS A 88 -7.52 -11.61 -5.16
CA LYS A 88 -8.14 -11.13 -6.41
C LYS A 88 -7.14 -10.49 -7.37
N GLN A 89 -5.90 -10.25 -6.93
CA GLN A 89 -4.87 -9.65 -7.76
C GLN A 89 -4.24 -10.71 -8.67
N ARG A 90 -4.04 -10.36 -9.95
CA ARG A 90 -3.30 -11.21 -10.88
C ARG A 90 -1.84 -11.28 -10.44
N SER A 91 -1.22 -12.45 -10.60
CA SER A 91 0.22 -12.61 -10.45
C SER A 91 0.95 -11.64 -11.37
N VAL A 92 2.03 -11.04 -10.86
CA VAL A 92 2.90 -10.18 -11.66
C VAL A 92 4.04 -11.05 -12.17
N GLU A 93 4.14 -11.16 -13.48
CA GLU A 93 5.20 -11.91 -14.14
C GLU A 93 6.20 -10.95 -14.77
N MET A 94 7.48 -11.21 -14.53
CA MET A 94 8.58 -10.39 -15.03
C MET A 94 9.70 -11.25 -15.61
N SER A 95 10.33 -10.71 -16.65
CA SER A 95 11.55 -11.21 -17.27
C SER A 95 12.57 -10.08 -17.37
N ASN A 96 13.83 -10.40 -17.64
CA ASN A 96 14.92 -9.42 -17.80
C ASN A 96 15.11 -8.51 -16.58
N ILE A 97 15.19 -9.12 -15.40
CA ILE A 97 15.39 -8.41 -14.12
C ILE A 97 16.85 -7.99 -14.02
N ARG A 98 17.10 -6.70 -13.87
CA ARG A 98 18.46 -6.16 -13.74
C ARG A 98 18.83 -5.86 -12.30
N GLU A 99 17.88 -5.35 -11.53
CA GLU A 99 18.06 -4.98 -10.13
C GLU A 99 16.84 -5.45 -9.33
N MET A 100 17.07 -5.93 -8.11
CA MET A 100 16.01 -6.33 -7.20
C MET A 100 16.41 -5.97 -5.78
N HIS A 101 15.54 -5.21 -5.12
CA HIS A 101 15.68 -4.79 -3.74
C HIS A 101 14.52 -5.40 -2.97
N LEU A 102 14.85 -6.32 -2.07
CA LEU A 102 13.88 -7.04 -1.26
C LEU A 102 14.33 -6.94 0.20
N MET A 103 13.51 -6.29 1.03
CA MET A 103 13.73 -6.20 2.47
C MET A 103 12.67 -7.04 3.17
N SER A 104 13.10 -8.13 3.79
CA SER A 104 12.23 -8.99 4.56
C SER A 104 12.26 -8.63 6.04
N GLU A 105 11.11 -8.73 6.71
CA GLU A 105 11.02 -8.49 8.15
C GLU A 105 11.38 -9.74 8.97
N GLN A 106 11.34 -10.91 8.34
CA GLN A 106 11.60 -12.21 8.96
C GLN A 106 12.35 -13.10 7.96
N PRO A 107 13.11 -14.12 8.39
CA PRO A 107 13.72 -15.06 7.46
C PRO A 107 12.67 -15.65 6.51
N MET A 108 12.88 -15.52 5.20
CA MET A 108 11.97 -16.09 4.22
C MET A 108 12.15 -17.61 4.16
N ARG A 109 11.03 -18.30 3.94
CA ARG A 109 11.03 -19.72 3.60
C ARG A 109 11.47 -19.88 2.15
N VAL A 110 12.53 -20.65 1.95
CA VAL A 110 13.10 -20.94 0.63
C VAL A 110 12.86 -22.41 0.29
N GLU A 111 12.22 -22.67 -0.84
CA GLU A 111 12.05 -24.02 -1.38
C GLU A 111 12.67 -24.09 -2.77
N ILE A 112 13.48 -25.12 -3.03
CA ILE A 112 14.17 -25.28 -4.32
C ILE A 112 13.70 -26.59 -4.93
N GLN A 113 13.14 -26.51 -6.13
CA GLN A 113 12.65 -27.67 -6.88
C GLN A 113 13.36 -27.74 -8.23
N GLU A 114 13.77 -28.94 -8.63
CA GLU A 114 14.31 -29.19 -9.96
C GLU A 114 13.19 -29.44 -10.96
N VAL A 115 13.23 -28.76 -12.10
CA VAL A 115 12.32 -28.98 -13.21
C VAL A 115 13.10 -28.97 -14.51
N GLY A 116 13.30 -30.16 -15.11
CA GLY A 116 13.88 -30.30 -16.45
C GLY A 116 15.30 -29.71 -16.60
N GLY A 117 16.15 -29.82 -15.57
CA GLY A 117 17.51 -29.26 -15.56
C GLY A 117 17.58 -27.77 -15.19
N ALA A 118 16.44 -27.11 -15.00
CA ALA A 118 16.34 -25.77 -14.41
C ALA A 118 15.92 -25.87 -12.93
N SER A 119 16.19 -24.80 -12.16
CA SER A 119 15.73 -24.68 -10.78
C SER A 119 14.56 -23.72 -10.68
N ASN A 120 13.51 -24.13 -9.98
CA ASN A 120 12.46 -23.25 -9.47
C ASN A 120 12.72 -22.98 -7.99
N ILE A 121 13.01 -21.73 -7.66
CA ILE A 121 13.22 -21.27 -6.28
C ILE A 121 11.95 -20.53 -5.86
N ARG A 122 11.26 -21.05 -4.85
CA ARG A 122 10.11 -20.41 -4.23
C ARG A 122 10.54 -19.72 -2.94
N LEU A 123 10.15 -18.47 -2.81
CA LEU A 123 10.43 -17.60 -1.67
C LEU A 123 9.11 -17.14 -1.07
N GLN A 124 8.90 -17.46 0.19
CA GLN A 124 7.69 -17.07 0.91
C GLN A 124 8.06 -16.34 2.20
N GLY A 125 7.52 -15.14 2.38
CA GLY A 125 7.83 -14.34 3.57
C GLY A 125 7.02 -13.05 3.64
N ILE A 126 7.27 -12.28 4.70
CA ILE A 126 6.72 -10.93 4.87
C ILE A 126 7.80 -9.93 4.49
N VAL A 127 7.46 -8.99 3.62
CA VAL A 127 8.39 -8.00 3.09
C VAL A 127 7.89 -6.58 3.32
N SER A 128 8.79 -5.71 3.73
CA SER A 128 8.56 -4.28 4.00
C SER A 128 9.05 -3.38 2.86
N GLU A 129 9.97 -3.87 2.02
CA GLU A 129 10.33 -3.26 0.76
C GLU A 129 10.45 -4.31 -0.35
N PHE A 130 9.84 -4.03 -1.50
CA PHE A 130 10.07 -4.80 -2.72
C PHE A 130 10.05 -3.88 -3.95
N ARG A 131 11.21 -3.73 -4.58
CA ARG A 131 11.41 -2.95 -5.80
C ARG A 131 12.22 -3.76 -6.78
N THR A 132 11.86 -3.67 -8.06
CA THR A 132 12.56 -4.39 -9.12
C THR A 132 12.71 -3.51 -10.36
N ARG A 133 13.84 -3.65 -11.04
CA ARG A 133 14.10 -2.97 -12.31
C ARG A 133 14.04 -3.98 -13.44
N ALA A 134 12.99 -3.90 -14.24
CA ALA A 134 12.76 -4.75 -15.41
C ALA A 134 12.52 -3.86 -16.62
N GLY A 135 13.14 -4.19 -17.76
CA GLY A 135 12.99 -3.40 -19.00
C GLY A 135 13.45 -1.93 -18.89
N GLY A 136 14.29 -1.60 -17.92
CA GLY A 136 14.81 -0.24 -17.70
C GLY A 136 14.00 0.62 -16.72
N LEU A 137 12.79 0.21 -16.34
CA LEU A 137 11.92 0.93 -15.42
C LEU A 137 11.89 0.30 -14.02
N TRP A 138 11.87 1.16 -13.00
CA TRP A 138 11.64 0.76 -11.61
C TRP A 138 10.17 0.47 -11.37
N HIS A 139 9.90 -0.70 -10.81
CA HIS A 139 8.57 -1.13 -10.40
C HIS A 139 8.58 -1.35 -8.89
N GLU A 140 7.76 -0.57 -8.19
CA GLU A 140 7.49 -0.77 -6.78
C GLU A 140 6.34 -1.77 -6.63
N MET A 141 6.60 -2.86 -5.92
CA MET A 141 5.70 -4.02 -5.85
C MET A 141 4.82 -4.04 -4.62
N LEU A 142 5.18 -3.27 -3.59
CA LEU A 142 4.40 -3.22 -2.36
C LEU A 142 3.22 -2.28 -2.47
N ARG A 143 2.15 -2.69 -1.82
CA ARG A 143 0.93 -1.91 -1.68
C ARG A 143 0.98 -1.03 -0.45
N THR A 144 0.23 0.05 -0.54
CA THR A 144 0.07 1.04 0.51
C THR A 144 -1.14 0.69 1.39
N GLN A 145 -1.24 1.28 2.58
CA GLN A 145 -2.46 1.22 3.39
C GLN A 145 -3.68 1.74 2.62
N PHE A 146 -3.47 2.72 1.75
CA PHE A 146 -4.50 3.23 0.87
C PHE A 146 -5.06 2.15 -0.08
N ASP A 147 -4.21 1.33 -0.71
CA ASP A 147 -4.66 0.24 -1.57
C ASP A 147 -5.51 -0.78 -0.81
N ARG A 148 -5.11 -1.10 0.42
CA ARG A 148 -5.84 -2.03 1.29
C ARG A 148 -7.18 -1.45 1.75
N LEU A 149 -7.19 -0.17 2.09
CA LEU A 149 -8.39 0.57 2.45
C LEU A 149 -9.39 0.60 1.28
N MET A 150 -8.92 0.92 0.06
CA MET A 150 -9.76 0.96 -1.14
C MET A 150 -10.28 -0.43 -1.53
N ALA A 151 -9.55 -1.50 -1.22
CA ALA A 151 -10.02 -2.87 -1.42
C ALA A 151 -11.07 -3.31 -0.38
N SER A 152 -11.15 -2.64 0.78
CA SER A 152 -12.05 -2.99 1.89
C SER A 152 -13.32 -2.15 1.87
N ARG A 153 -14.46 -2.75 1.49
CA ARG A 153 -15.78 -2.10 1.56
C ARG A 153 -16.06 -1.56 2.96
N PHE A 154 -15.71 -2.30 4.01
CA PHE A 154 -15.89 -1.89 5.39
C PHE A 154 -15.04 -0.67 5.76
N GLY A 155 -13.78 -0.62 5.32
CA GLY A 155 -12.88 0.52 5.57
C GLY A 155 -13.39 1.81 4.93
N ILE A 156 -13.89 1.74 3.70
CA ILE A 156 -14.51 2.88 3.02
C ILE A 156 -15.74 3.38 3.79
N TRP A 157 -16.63 2.48 4.20
CA TRP A 157 -17.83 2.87 4.96
C TRP A 157 -17.50 3.48 6.32
N MET A 158 -16.48 2.98 7.01
CA MET A 158 -16.01 3.55 8.28
C MET A 158 -15.47 4.97 8.11
N ILE A 159 -14.70 5.22 7.06
CA ILE A 159 -14.19 6.57 6.76
C ILE A 159 -15.34 7.51 6.40
N LEU A 160 -16.26 7.06 5.55
CA LEU A 160 -17.40 7.85 5.12
C LEU A 160 -18.33 8.16 6.30
N GLY A 161 -18.59 7.17 7.16
CA GLY A 161 -19.38 7.33 8.38
C GLY A 161 -18.71 8.27 9.38
N GLY A 162 -17.41 8.12 9.62
CA GLY A 162 -16.63 9.02 10.48
C GLY A 162 -16.64 10.45 9.97
N TRP A 163 -16.50 10.65 8.66
CA TRP A 163 -16.58 11.97 8.03
C TRP A 163 -17.98 12.58 8.15
N LEU A 164 -19.05 11.80 7.93
CA LEU A 164 -20.44 12.26 8.11
C LEU A 164 -20.73 12.66 9.57
N LEU A 165 -20.26 11.89 10.55
CA LEU A 165 -20.43 12.21 11.96
C LEU A 165 -19.71 13.50 12.35
N LEU A 166 -18.44 13.66 11.93
CA LEU A 166 -17.67 14.89 12.19
C LEU A 166 -18.34 16.12 11.54
N THR A 167 -18.82 15.96 10.30
CA THR A 167 -19.53 17.02 9.57
C THR A 167 -20.85 17.36 10.25
N GLY A 168 -21.61 16.36 10.72
CA GLY A 168 -22.85 16.53 11.47
C GLY A 168 -22.63 17.27 12.81
N VAL A 169 -21.59 16.90 13.56
CA VAL A 169 -21.21 17.61 14.80
C VAL A 169 -20.82 19.07 14.49
N GLY A 170 -20.10 19.31 13.39
CA GLY A 170 -19.79 20.65 12.90
C GLY A 170 -21.04 21.49 12.66
N TRP A 171 -22.03 20.93 11.96
CA TRP A 171 -23.34 21.58 11.73
C TRP A 171 -24.07 21.90 13.04
N ILE A 172 -24.13 20.96 13.99
CA ILE A 172 -24.80 21.18 15.29
C ILE A 172 -24.16 22.35 16.05
N LYS A 173 -22.82 22.40 16.11
CA LYS A 173 -22.11 23.50 16.78
C LYS A 173 -22.37 24.85 16.10
N ILE A 174 -22.40 24.88 14.78
CA ILE A 174 -22.70 26.12 14.02
C ILE A 174 -24.14 26.55 14.25
N TYR A 175 -25.09 25.61 14.24
CA TYR A 175 -26.49 25.89 14.55
C TYR A 175 -26.65 26.48 15.96
N GLN A 176 -25.98 25.91 16.96
CA GLN A 176 -25.94 26.44 18.33
C GLN A 176 -25.30 27.84 18.40
N ALA A 177 -24.25 28.11 17.61
CA ALA A 177 -23.59 29.41 17.60
C ALA A 177 -24.41 30.50 16.86
N LEU A 178 -25.29 30.09 15.93
CA LEU A 178 -26.15 30.99 15.16
C LEU A 178 -27.46 31.32 15.88
N HIS A 179 -27.94 30.47 16.79
CA HIS A 179 -29.20 30.69 17.52
C HIS A 179 -28.99 31.49 18.80
#